data_AF-X0Y668-F1
#
_entry.id   AF-X0Y668-F1
#
_cell.length_a   1.000
_cell.length_b   1.000
_cell.length_c   1.000
_cell.angle_alpha   90.00
_cell.angle_beta   90.00
_cell.angle_gamma   90.00
#
_symmetry.space_group_name_H-M   'P 1'
#
loop_
_entity.id
_entity.type
_entity.pdbx_description
1 polymer ?
#
loop_
_entity_poly.entity_id
_entity_poly.type
_entity_poly.pdbx_seq_one_letter_code
_entity_poly.pdbx_strand_id
1 'polypeptide(L)'
;TPELLYALKHGHVVKVLDAVSYEQAPIFESYVDTMYGLRQDFKVRQNKEYEQIVKYLLNSLYGKFGQKAEEWVKIGDVPGEPDREEMILYKNPRRAMRLRYLLGELFELKGHTEAYNSFPAIASHVTAYARLYLWELMQACGHGNYVYCDTDSLMVTDVGRDNLSPYLSPTELGKLKLERTVDHLIIRGLKDYSADEKVVIKGVRKSARQISDGVYTQEQWPSFKGIFKSTDANRYV
;
A
#
# COMPACT_ATOMS: atom_id res chain seq x y z
N THR A 1 13.19 -15.34 -7.49
CA THR A 1 12.94 -14.19 -6.59
C THR A 1 14.18 -13.85 -5.78
N PRO A 2 14.52 -12.56 -5.62
CA PRO A 2 15.75 -12.14 -4.93
C PRO A 2 15.77 -12.55 -3.44
N GLU A 3 14.62 -12.65 -2.77
CA GLU A 3 14.55 -13.10 -1.37
C GLU A 3 14.97 -14.55 -1.18
N LEU A 4 14.61 -15.44 -2.11
CA LEU A 4 15.04 -16.83 -2.07
C LEU A 4 16.55 -16.95 -2.33
N LEU A 5 17.09 -16.15 -3.25
CA LEU A 5 18.53 -16.07 -3.49
C LEU A 5 19.29 -15.58 -2.25
N TYR A 6 18.75 -14.55 -1.58
CA TYR A 6 19.28 -14.06 -0.31
C TYR A 6 19.25 -15.17 0.76
N ALA A 7 18.12 -15.85 0.93
CA ALA A 7 17.96 -16.95 1.88
C ALA A 7 18.94 -18.11 1.62
N LEU A 8 19.13 -18.51 0.37
CA LEU A 8 20.09 -19.55 -0.02
C LEU A 8 21.52 -19.13 0.31
N LYS A 9 21.92 -17.90 -0.04
CA LYS A 9 23.26 -17.38 0.24
C LYS A 9 23.61 -17.36 1.74
N HIS A 10 22.61 -17.19 2.60
CA HIS A 10 22.78 -17.13 4.05
C HIS A 10 22.44 -18.45 4.75
N GLY A 11 22.18 -19.53 4.01
CA GLY A 11 21.87 -20.84 4.60
C GLY A 11 20.54 -20.90 5.35
N HIS A 12 19.58 -20.01 5.05
CA HIS A 12 18.27 -19.99 5.70
C HIS A 12 17.32 -21.07 5.17
N VAL A 13 17.59 -21.63 3.98
CA VAL A 13 16.73 -22.66 3.36
C VAL A 13 17.08 -24.04 3.93
N VAL A 14 16.15 -24.62 4.68
CA VAL A 14 16.32 -25.95 5.29
C VAL A 14 15.85 -27.07 4.35
N LYS A 15 14.75 -26.86 3.63
CA LYS A 15 14.15 -27.85 2.72
C LYS A 15 13.30 -27.16 1.65
N VAL A 16 13.32 -27.69 0.43
CA VAL A 16 12.41 -27.30 -0.66
C VAL A 16 11.47 -28.47 -0.92
N LEU A 17 10.16 -28.20 -0.98
CA LEU A 17 9.14 -29.20 -1.33
C LEU A 17 8.77 -29.08 -2.80
N ASP A 18 8.24 -27.92 -3.17
CA ASP A 18 7.84 -27.57 -4.53
C ASP A 18 8.39 -26.19 -4.89
N ALA A 19 8.59 -25.96 -6.19
CA ALA A 19 9.04 -24.68 -6.71
C ALA A 19 8.41 -24.40 -8.08
N VAL A 20 8.22 -23.12 -8.35
CA VAL A 20 7.79 -22.62 -9.67
C VAL A 20 8.83 -21.63 -10.15
N SER A 21 9.23 -21.76 -11.41
CA SER A 21 10.19 -20.88 -12.08
C SER A 21 9.52 -20.10 -13.20
N TYR A 22 9.96 -18.85 -13.38
CA TYR A 22 9.48 -17.96 -14.43
C TYR A 22 10.69 -17.35 -15.16
N GLU A 23 10.53 -17.10 -16.45
CA GLU A 23 11.51 -16.32 -17.23
C GLU A 23 11.44 -14.84 -16.84
N GLN A 24 12.59 -14.16 -16.87
CA GLN A 24 12.70 -12.76 -16.52
C GLN A 24 12.87 -11.90 -17.78
N ALA A 25 12.22 -10.74 -17.79
CA ALA A 25 12.36 -9.73 -18.83
C ALA A 25 12.12 -8.33 -18.21
N PRO A 26 12.64 -7.25 -18.81
CA PRO A 26 12.37 -5.87 -18.39
C PRO A 26 10.95 -5.41 -18.79
N ILE A 27 9.92 -6.11 -18.29
CA ILE A 27 8.52 -5.96 -18.71
C ILE A 27 7.90 -4.58 -18.43
N PHE A 28 8.56 -3.74 -17.63
CA PHE A 28 8.08 -2.40 -17.26
C PHE A 28 8.99 -1.27 -17.67
N GLU A 29 10.14 -1.53 -18.31
CA GLU A 29 11.13 -0.49 -18.63
C GLU A 29 10.51 0.65 -19.44
N SER A 30 9.91 0.34 -20.60
CA SER A 30 9.28 1.35 -21.46
C SER A 30 8.16 2.13 -20.75
N TYR A 31 7.37 1.46 -19.91
CA TYR A 31 6.31 2.09 -19.14
C TYR A 31 6.88 3.05 -18.08
N VAL A 32 7.86 2.59 -17.30
CA VAL A 32 8.47 3.38 -16.23
C VAL A 32 9.18 4.59 -16.81
N ASP A 33 9.95 4.42 -17.89
CA ASP A 33 10.67 5.52 -18.53
C ASP A 33 9.72 6.58 -19.06
N THR A 34 8.65 6.16 -19.75
CA THR A 34 7.63 7.07 -20.29
C THR A 34 6.94 7.83 -19.16
N MET A 35 6.44 7.11 -18.15
CA MET A 35 5.68 7.72 -17.06
C MET A 35 6.57 8.57 -16.15
N TYR A 36 7.82 8.17 -15.91
CA TYR A 36 8.77 8.97 -15.15
C TYR A 36 9.13 10.25 -15.89
N GLY A 37 9.38 10.18 -17.21
CA GLY A 37 9.64 11.34 -18.05
C GLY A 37 8.48 12.34 -18.02
N LEU A 38 7.23 11.86 -18.18
CA LEU A 38 6.03 12.69 -18.05
C LEU A 38 5.94 13.36 -16.67
N ARG A 39 6.25 12.63 -15.60
CA ARG A 39 6.23 13.19 -14.24
C ARG A 39 7.23 14.33 -14.09
N GLN A 40 8.43 14.21 -14.65
CA GLN A 40 9.43 15.29 -14.60
C GLN A 40 8.99 16.51 -15.42
N ASP A 41 8.42 16.31 -16.61
CA ASP A 41 7.89 17.40 -17.43
C ASP A 41 6.78 18.18 -16.71
N PHE A 42 5.79 17.49 -16.14
CA PHE A 42 4.73 18.15 -15.36
C PHE A 42 5.25 18.90 -14.14
N LYS A 43 6.29 18.38 -13.49
CA LYS A 43 6.96 19.07 -12.37
C LYS A 43 7.64 20.36 -12.82
N VAL A 44 8.33 20.37 -13.96
CA VAL A 44 8.96 21.57 -14.54
C VAL A 44 7.90 22.62 -14.91
N ARG A 45 6.77 22.18 -15.47
CA ARG A 45 5.62 23.04 -15.80
C ARG A 45 4.78 23.47 -14.59
N GLN A 46 5.17 23.06 -13.38
CA GLN A 46 4.44 23.30 -12.13
C GLN A 46 2.99 22.81 -12.14
N ASN A 47 2.69 21.79 -12.95
CA ASN A 47 1.37 21.19 -13.06
C ASN A 47 1.24 20.03 -12.04
N LYS A 48 0.81 20.38 -10.83
CA LYS A 48 0.78 19.47 -9.67
C LYS A 48 -0.24 18.35 -9.83
N GLU A 49 -1.36 18.63 -10.50
CA GLU A 49 -2.46 17.69 -10.70
C GLU A 49 -1.99 16.52 -11.57
N TYR A 50 -1.37 16.82 -12.70
CA TYR A 50 -0.86 15.78 -13.61
C TYR A 50 0.37 15.08 -13.06
N GLU A 51 1.27 15.79 -12.36
CA GLU A 51 2.37 15.16 -11.63
C GLU A 51 1.83 14.08 -10.67
N GLN A 52 0.78 14.40 -9.93
CA GLN A 52 0.17 13.50 -8.96
C GLN A 52 -0.54 12.31 -9.60
N ILE A 53 -1.25 12.50 -10.71
CA ILE A 53 -1.88 11.42 -11.48
C ILE A 53 -0.82 10.45 -12.00
N VAL A 54 0.23 10.96 -12.63
CA VAL A 54 1.32 10.13 -13.18
C VAL A 54 2.03 9.36 -12.07
N LYS A 55 2.28 10.00 -10.92
CA LYS A 55 2.82 9.32 -9.72
C LYS A 55 1.92 8.17 -9.26
N TYR A 56 0.60 8.35 -9.24
CA TYR A 56 -0.31 7.27 -8.85
C TYR A 56 -0.31 6.11 -9.84
N LEU A 57 -0.24 6.39 -11.14
CA LEU A 57 -0.17 5.35 -12.17
C LEU A 57 1.12 4.53 -12.02
N LEU A 58 2.27 5.18 -11.86
CA LEU A 58 3.56 4.54 -11.56
C LEU A 58 3.47 3.62 -10.33
N ASN A 59 2.92 4.13 -9.23
CA ASN A 59 2.87 3.39 -7.96
C ASN A 59 1.83 2.26 -7.95
N SER A 60 0.78 2.34 -8.78
CA SER A 60 -0.35 1.41 -8.72
C SER A 60 -0.23 0.25 -9.70
N LEU A 61 0.62 0.35 -10.73
CA LEU A 61 0.71 -0.65 -11.79
C LEU A 61 1.00 -2.05 -11.25
N TYR A 62 2.03 -2.21 -10.41
CA TYR A 62 2.40 -3.53 -9.89
C TYR A 62 1.26 -4.17 -9.07
N GLY A 63 0.47 -3.34 -8.36
CA GLY A 63 -0.68 -3.79 -7.57
C GLY A 63 -1.78 -4.40 -8.44
N LYS A 64 -1.90 -3.98 -9.71
CA LYS A 64 -2.84 -4.56 -10.66
C LYS A 64 -2.56 -6.05 -10.91
N PHE A 65 -1.29 -6.45 -10.95
CA PHE A 65 -0.89 -7.85 -11.11
C PHE A 65 -1.16 -8.71 -9.87
N GLY A 66 -1.33 -8.10 -8.69
CA GLY A 66 -1.74 -8.80 -7.47
C GLY A 66 -3.25 -8.72 -7.20
N GLN A 67 -4.05 -8.24 -8.14
CA GLN A 67 -5.47 -8.01 -7.93
C GLN A 67 -6.26 -9.33 -7.83
N LYS A 68 -7.12 -9.41 -6.81
CA LYS A 68 -8.15 -10.46 -6.69
C LYS A 68 -9.46 -10.00 -7.34
N ALA A 69 -10.13 -10.91 -8.04
CA ALA A 69 -11.52 -10.76 -8.42
C ALA A 69 -12.42 -11.22 -7.26
N GLU A 70 -13.51 -10.50 -7.03
CA GLU A 70 -14.57 -10.95 -6.12
C GLU A 70 -15.63 -11.69 -6.94
N GLU A 71 -15.98 -12.90 -6.53
CA GLU A 71 -17.01 -13.70 -7.21
C GLU A 71 -18.38 -13.47 -6.56
N TRP A 72 -19.16 -12.61 -7.19
CA TRP A 72 -20.52 -12.29 -6.77
C TRP A 72 -21.51 -13.12 -7.57
N VAL A 73 -22.32 -13.91 -6.87
CA VAL A 73 -23.37 -14.73 -7.48
C VAL A 73 -24.72 -14.11 -7.14
N LYS A 74 -25.55 -13.84 -8.14
CA LYS A 74 -26.92 -13.39 -7.93
C LYS A 74 -27.71 -14.50 -7.23
N ILE A 75 -28.34 -14.17 -6.11
CA ILE A 75 -29.15 -15.09 -5.29
C ILE A 75 -30.62 -14.69 -5.21
N GLY A 76 -31.00 -13.54 -5.76
CA GLY A 76 -32.39 -13.11 -5.83
C GLY A 76 -32.58 -11.71 -6.39
N ASP A 77 -33.85 -11.32 -6.48
CA ASP A 77 -34.29 -9.98 -6.84
C ASP A 77 -34.90 -9.31 -5.60
N VAL A 78 -34.53 -8.06 -5.37
CA VAL A 78 -34.90 -7.25 -4.20
C VAL A 78 -35.28 -5.83 -4.65
N PRO A 79 -36.33 -5.69 -5.49
CA PRO A 79 -36.74 -4.38 -5.98
C PRO A 79 -37.17 -3.48 -4.82
N GLY A 80 -36.65 -2.25 -4.78
CA GLY A 80 -36.95 -1.26 -3.74
C GLY A 80 -35.99 -1.26 -2.55
N GLU A 81 -35.09 -2.24 -2.46
CA GLU A 81 -33.99 -2.19 -1.49
C GLU A 81 -32.92 -1.17 -1.92
N PRO A 82 -32.37 -0.37 -0.99
CA PRO A 82 -31.27 0.53 -1.30
C PRO A 82 -29.97 -0.24 -1.56
N ASP A 83 -29.20 0.30 -2.49
CA ASP A 83 -27.85 -0.14 -2.84
C ASP A 83 -26.92 -0.12 -1.62
N ARG A 84 -26.37 -1.29 -1.25
CA ARG A 84 -25.46 -1.44 -0.10
C ARG A 84 -24.72 -2.78 -0.10
N GLU A 85 -23.69 -2.88 0.73
CA GLU A 85 -23.01 -4.12 1.10
C GLU A 85 -23.19 -4.39 2.59
N GLU A 86 -23.63 -5.60 2.93
CA GLU A 86 -23.82 -6.04 4.31
C GLU A 86 -22.91 -7.21 4.64
N MET A 87 -22.32 -7.19 5.86
CA MET A 87 -21.64 -8.35 6.42
C MET A 87 -22.56 -9.02 7.45
N ILE A 88 -22.99 -10.24 7.15
CA ILE A 88 -23.83 -11.04 8.04
C ILE A 88 -22.96 -12.06 8.76
N LEU A 89 -23.03 -12.05 10.09
CA LEU A 89 -22.34 -13.01 10.96
C LEU A 89 -23.36 -13.99 11.53
N TYR A 90 -23.37 -15.21 11.00
CA TYR A 90 -24.18 -16.31 11.51
C TYR A 90 -23.47 -17.00 12.68
N LYS A 91 -24.23 -17.29 13.74
CA LYS A 91 -23.71 -17.99 14.91
C LYS A 91 -23.74 -19.51 14.72
N ASN A 92 -24.78 -20.05 14.07
CA ASN A 92 -25.02 -21.50 13.92
C ASN A 92 -25.53 -21.82 12.50
N PRO A 93 -24.69 -22.38 11.61
CA PRO A 93 -23.25 -22.57 11.75
C PRO A 93 -22.50 -21.23 11.83
N ARG A 94 -21.29 -21.22 12.42
CA ARG A 94 -20.44 -20.03 12.44
C ARG A 94 -19.99 -19.70 11.02
N ARG A 95 -20.56 -18.66 10.42
CA ARG A 95 -20.25 -18.24 9.05
C ARG A 95 -20.34 -16.73 8.90
N ALA A 96 -19.36 -16.14 8.23
CA ALA A 96 -19.48 -14.78 7.72
C ALA A 96 -19.93 -14.82 6.27
N MET A 97 -20.89 -13.97 5.92
CA MET A 97 -21.41 -13.80 4.56
C MET A 97 -21.35 -12.32 4.20
N ARG A 98 -21.05 -12.02 2.94
CA ARG A 98 -21.17 -10.66 2.41
C ARG A 98 -22.27 -10.67 1.36
N LEU A 99 -23.26 -9.80 1.56
CA LEU A 99 -24.32 -9.55 0.60
C LEU A 99 -24.09 -8.20 -0.07
N ARG A 100 -24.48 -8.10 -1.34
CA ARG A 100 -24.53 -6.84 -2.09
C ARG A 100 -25.91 -6.69 -2.68
N TYR A 101 -26.56 -5.59 -2.31
CA TYR A 101 -27.78 -5.08 -2.91
C TYR A 101 -27.34 -4.06 -3.95
N LEU A 102 -27.66 -4.29 -5.21
CA LEU A 102 -27.26 -3.39 -6.28
C LEU A 102 -28.31 -3.43 -7.39
N LEU A 103 -28.87 -2.28 -7.74
CA LEU A 103 -29.84 -2.12 -8.83
C LEU A 103 -31.06 -3.05 -8.71
N GLY A 104 -31.54 -3.28 -7.48
CA GLY A 104 -32.67 -4.16 -7.21
C GLY A 104 -32.35 -5.65 -7.30
N GLU A 105 -31.07 -6.03 -7.39
CA GLU A 105 -30.61 -7.42 -7.37
C GLU A 105 -29.80 -7.72 -6.11
N LEU A 106 -29.88 -8.97 -5.64
CA LEU A 106 -29.16 -9.45 -4.46
C LEU A 106 -28.06 -10.42 -4.86
N PHE A 107 -26.84 -10.15 -4.42
CA PHE A 107 -25.67 -10.98 -4.67
C PHE A 107 -25.02 -11.46 -3.38
N GLU A 108 -24.48 -12.68 -3.40
CA GLU A 108 -23.63 -13.23 -2.34
C GLU A 108 -22.18 -13.35 -2.84
N LEU A 109 -21.22 -12.92 -2.01
CA LEU A 109 -19.81 -13.18 -2.27
C LEU A 109 -19.48 -14.65 -1.99
N LYS A 110 -19.19 -15.43 -3.05
CA LYS A 110 -18.85 -16.85 -2.93
C LYS A 110 -17.36 -17.10 -2.75
N GLY A 111 -16.51 -16.19 -3.21
CA GLY A 111 -15.08 -16.36 -3.11
C GLY A 111 -14.27 -15.25 -3.75
N HIS A 112 -12.99 -15.55 -3.89
CA HIS A 112 -12.02 -14.72 -4.58
C HIS A 112 -11.25 -15.57 -5.58
N THR A 113 -11.13 -15.08 -6.80
CA THR A 113 -10.29 -15.68 -7.85
C THR A 113 -9.23 -14.70 -8.31
N GLU A 114 -8.33 -15.19 -9.17
CA GLU A 114 -7.39 -14.34 -9.88
C GLU A 114 -8.15 -13.44 -10.85
N ALA A 115 -7.85 -12.14 -10.83
CA ALA A 115 -8.41 -11.23 -11.82
C ALA A 115 -7.84 -11.55 -13.22
N TYR A 116 -8.60 -11.25 -14.27
CA TYR A 116 -8.24 -11.59 -15.65
C TYR A 116 -6.81 -11.20 -16.07
N ASN A 117 -6.35 -10.02 -15.66
CA ASN A 117 -4.99 -9.51 -15.94
C ASN A 117 -4.06 -9.60 -14.71
N SER A 118 -4.39 -10.43 -13.72
CA SER A 118 -3.51 -10.64 -12.57
C SER A 118 -2.41 -11.62 -12.92
N PHE A 119 -1.22 -11.37 -12.40
CA PHE A 119 -0.14 -12.33 -12.40
C PHE A 119 0.67 -12.15 -11.11
N PRO A 120 0.25 -12.81 -10.00
CA PRO A 120 0.78 -12.53 -8.66
C PRO A 120 2.30 -12.68 -8.54
N ALA A 121 2.92 -13.48 -9.41
CA ALA A 121 4.38 -13.63 -9.50
C ALA A 121 5.10 -12.30 -9.79
N ILE A 122 4.52 -11.43 -10.61
CA ILE A 122 5.09 -10.09 -10.91
C ILE A 122 5.03 -9.22 -9.65
N ALA A 123 3.86 -9.12 -9.02
CA ALA A 123 3.66 -8.30 -7.83
C ALA A 123 4.56 -8.76 -6.66
N SER A 124 4.71 -10.08 -6.49
CA SER A 124 5.59 -10.64 -5.46
C SER A 124 7.06 -10.30 -5.73
N HIS A 125 7.54 -10.37 -6.97
CA HIS A 125 8.92 -10.00 -7.32
C HIS A 125 9.19 -8.51 -7.13
N VAL A 126 8.29 -7.61 -7.57
CA VAL A 126 8.44 -6.16 -7.36
C VAL A 126 8.60 -5.85 -5.87
N THR A 127 7.74 -6.43 -5.02
CA THR A 127 7.84 -6.19 -3.57
C THR A 127 9.05 -6.87 -2.93
N ALA A 128 9.51 -8.01 -3.44
CA ALA A 128 10.72 -8.69 -2.97
C ALA A 128 11.98 -7.86 -3.26
N TYR A 129 12.11 -7.28 -4.46
CA TYR A 129 13.19 -6.36 -4.78
C TYR A 129 13.15 -5.11 -3.89
N ALA A 130 11.96 -4.51 -3.70
CA ALA A 130 11.82 -3.36 -2.83
C ALA A 130 12.23 -3.66 -1.37
N ARG A 131 11.82 -4.80 -0.82
CA ARG A 131 12.19 -5.21 0.55
C ARG A 131 13.68 -5.48 0.71
N LEU A 132 14.31 -6.15 -0.26
CA LEU A 132 15.74 -6.40 -0.18
C LEU A 132 16.59 -5.15 -0.40
N TYR A 133 16.15 -4.23 -1.25
CA TYR A 133 16.80 -2.93 -1.38
C TYR A 133 16.69 -2.12 -0.09
N LEU A 134 15.50 -2.10 0.52
CA LEU A 134 15.30 -1.49 1.84
C LEU A 134 16.20 -2.14 2.91
N TRP A 135 16.32 -3.46 2.90
CA TRP A 135 17.22 -4.19 3.78
C TRP A 135 18.69 -3.80 3.55
N GLU A 136 19.14 -3.69 2.30
CA GLU A 136 20.48 -3.19 1.97
C GLU A 136 20.72 -1.80 2.57
N LEU A 137 19.77 -0.88 2.43
CA LEU A 137 19.85 0.46 3.01
C LEU A 137 19.93 0.42 4.54
N MET A 138 19.14 -0.43 5.19
CA MET A 138 19.21 -0.63 6.66
C MET A 138 20.60 -1.12 7.10
N GLN A 139 21.20 -2.03 6.32
CA GLN A 139 22.55 -2.51 6.59
C GLN A 139 23.59 -1.42 6.35
N ALA A 140 23.43 -0.62 5.29
CA ALA A 140 24.30 0.50 4.95
C ALA A 140 24.28 1.61 6.01
N CYS A 141 23.14 1.86 6.68
CA CYS A 141 23.07 2.78 7.83
C CYS A 141 24.08 2.41 8.94
N GLY A 142 24.39 1.12 9.08
CA GLY A 142 25.13 0.57 10.21
C GLY A 142 24.21 0.29 11.41
N HIS A 143 24.62 -0.70 12.20
CA HIS A 143 23.85 -1.16 13.36
C HIS A 143 23.59 -0.01 14.36
N GLY A 144 22.35 0.12 14.82
CA GLY A 144 21.93 1.15 15.77
C GLY A 144 21.64 2.54 15.16
N ASN A 145 21.94 2.77 13.88
CA ASN A 145 21.71 4.06 13.23
C ASN A 145 20.38 4.13 12.45
N TYR A 146 19.70 3.00 12.28
CA TYR A 146 18.36 2.92 11.74
C TYR A 146 17.34 2.78 12.89
N VAL A 147 16.36 3.68 12.95
CA VAL A 147 15.45 3.82 14.09
C VAL A 147 14.01 3.42 13.73
N TYR A 148 13.55 3.70 12.51
CA TYR A 148 12.18 3.39 12.09
C TYR A 148 12.04 3.30 10.57
N CYS A 149 11.16 2.41 10.08
CA CYS A 149 10.82 2.26 8.67
C CYS A 149 9.31 2.21 8.46
N ASP A 150 8.84 2.82 7.37
CA ASP A 150 7.54 2.52 6.78
C ASP A 150 7.67 2.37 5.27
N THR A 151 7.59 1.13 4.79
CA THR A 151 7.53 0.68 3.38
C THR A 151 8.72 1.08 2.50
N ASP A 152 8.93 2.38 2.28
CA ASP A 152 9.89 2.98 1.36
C ASP A 152 10.66 4.15 2.00
N SER A 153 10.60 4.26 3.34
CA SER A 153 11.23 5.33 4.10
C SER A 153 12.01 4.80 5.30
N LEU A 154 13.09 5.51 5.66
CA LEU A 154 13.92 5.23 6.82
C LEU A 154 14.05 6.51 7.67
N MET A 155 13.91 6.38 8.98
CA MET A 155 14.36 7.35 9.97
C MET A 155 15.67 6.86 10.54
N VAL A 156 16.70 7.70 10.46
CA VAL A 156 18.07 7.35 10.80
C VAL A 156 18.71 8.43 11.66
N THR A 157 19.74 8.08 12.39
CA THR A 157 20.63 9.05 13.07
C THR A 157 21.46 9.82 12.04
N ASP A 158 22.14 10.88 12.46
CA ASP A 158 23.07 11.62 11.59
C ASP A 158 24.18 10.70 11.02
N VAL A 159 24.72 9.79 11.84
CA VAL A 159 25.70 8.80 11.39
C VAL A 159 25.10 7.89 10.32
N GLY A 160 23.86 7.43 10.50
CA GLY A 160 23.16 6.62 9.51
C GLY A 160 22.93 7.38 8.20
N ARG A 161 22.56 8.66 8.27
CA ARG A 161 22.40 9.53 7.10
C ARG A 161 23.73 9.67 6.34
N ASP A 162 24.83 9.91 7.06
CA ASP A 162 26.14 10.12 6.45
C ASP A 162 26.61 8.84 5.75
N ASN A 163 26.37 7.67 6.36
CA ASN A 163 26.62 6.37 5.73
C ASN A 163 25.75 6.13 4.47
N LEU A 164 24.52 6.66 4.46
CA LEU A 164 23.62 6.59 3.32
C LEU A 164 23.93 7.60 2.21
N SER A 165 24.94 8.47 2.36
CA SER A 165 25.28 9.49 1.35
C SER A 165 25.42 8.97 -0.09
N PRO A 166 25.93 7.76 -0.38
CA PRO A 166 25.99 7.24 -1.76
C PRO A 166 24.61 6.94 -2.37
N TYR A 167 23.61 6.74 -1.52
CA TYR A 167 22.24 6.39 -1.90
C TYR A 167 21.33 7.62 -2.01
N LEU A 168 21.81 8.82 -1.66
CA LEU A 168 21.01 10.04 -1.67
C LEU A 168 21.00 10.70 -3.06
N SER A 169 19.82 11.03 -3.56
CA SER A 169 19.63 11.96 -4.68
C SER A 169 18.20 12.51 -4.67
N PRO A 170 18.02 13.84 -4.85
CA PRO A 170 16.69 14.45 -4.89
C PRO A 170 15.91 14.17 -6.18
N THR A 171 16.57 13.66 -7.23
CA THR A 171 16.02 13.58 -8.59
C THR A 171 16.24 12.25 -9.29
N GLU A 172 17.16 11.41 -8.81
CA GLU A 172 17.45 10.12 -9.43
C GLU A 172 16.43 9.06 -8.97
N LEU A 173 15.86 8.33 -9.93
CA LEU A 173 14.88 7.29 -9.64
C LEU A 173 15.53 6.17 -8.82
N GLY A 174 14.86 5.74 -7.76
CA GLY A 174 15.34 4.66 -6.87
C GLY A 174 16.30 5.11 -5.77
N LYS A 175 16.78 6.36 -5.80
CA LYS A 175 17.58 6.93 -4.71
C LYS A 175 16.72 7.57 -3.62
N LEU A 176 17.33 7.68 -2.45
CA LEU A 176 16.72 8.27 -1.26
C LEU A 176 16.73 9.80 -1.34
N LYS A 177 15.63 10.40 -0.91
CA LYS A 177 15.53 11.86 -0.74
C LYS A 177 15.44 12.19 0.75
N LEU A 178 16.21 13.20 1.18
CA LEU A 178 16.05 13.75 2.53
C LEU A 178 14.71 14.51 2.60
N GLU A 179 13.74 13.93 3.30
CA GLU A 179 12.41 14.52 3.48
C GLU A 179 12.36 15.51 4.64
N ARG A 180 13.05 15.22 5.75
CA ARG A 180 13.05 16.03 6.97
C ARG A 180 14.18 15.64 7.92
N THR A 181 14.69 16.63 8.66
CA THR A 181 15.49 16.44 9.88
C THR A 181 14.62 16.75 11.09
N VAL A 182 14.74 15.96 12.15
CA VAL A 182 13.94 16.10 13.38
C VAL A 182 14.84 16.05 14.60
N ASP A 183 14.50 16.82 15.63
CA ASP A 183 15.28 16.88 16.87
C ASP A 183 14.78 15.85 17.89
N HIS A 184 13.46 15.64 17.94
CA HIS A 184 12.82 14.74 18.89
C HIS A 184 11.93 13.72 18.17
N LEU A 185 12.20 12.44 18.42
CA LEU A 185 11.43 11.32 17.88
C LEU A 185 10.96 10.39 19.00
N ILE A 186 9.65 10.19 19.09
CA ILE A 186 9.02 9.22 20.00
C ILE A 186 8.25 8.21 19.14
N ILE A 187 8.68 6.94 19.16
CA ILE A 187 8.02 5.85 18.44
C ILE A 187 7.25 5.00 19.44
N ARG A 188 5.95 4.87 19.23
CA ARG A 188 5.06 4.03 20.05
C ARG A 188 4.71 2.73 19.34
N GLY A 189 4.76 2.72 18.00
CA GLY A 189 4.55 1.52 17.21
C GLY A 189 4.46 1.79 15.71
N LEU A 190 3.95 0.79 14.99
CA LEU A 190 3.81 0.87 13.53
C LEU A 190 2.80 1.95 13.14
N LYS A 191 3.30 2.98 12.46
CA LYS A 191 2.55 4.18 12.05
C LYS A 191 1.93 4.89 13.27
N ASP A 192 2.62 4.84 14.41
CA ASP A 192 2.31 5.59 15.62
C ASP A 192 3.60 6.19 16.19
N TYR A 193 3.86 7.45 15.86
CA TYR A 193 5.04 8.18 16.30
C TYR A 193 4.83 9.70 16.29
N SER A 194 5.65 10.40 17.07
CA SER A 194 5.76 11.86 17.07
C SER A 194 7.16 12.25 16.67
N ALA A 195 7.30 13.12 15.67
CA ALA A 195 8.57 13.62 15.17
C ALA A 195 8.48 15.16 15.16
N ASP A 196 9.01 15.78 16.22
CA ASP A 196 8.74 17.15 16.62
C ASP A 196 7.22 17.44 16.65
N GLU A 197 6.76 18.45 15.91
CA GLU A 197 5.33 18.79 15.78
C GLU A 197 4.52 17.80 14.94
N LYS A 198 5.17 16.89 14.19
CA LYS A 198 4.47 15.94 13.33
C LYS A 198 4.05 14.71 14.13
N VAL A 199 2.76 14.58 14.35
CA VAL A 199 2.14 13.38 14.92
C VAL A 199 1.59 12.51 13.80
N VAL A 200 1.91 11.22 13.83
CA VAL A 200 1.37 10.19 12.94
C VAL A 200 0.73 9.12 13.80
N ILE A 201 -0.56 8.88 13.61
CA ILE A 201 -1.31 7.82 14.27
C ILE A 201 -2.10 7.08 13.19
N LYS A 202 -1.96 5.75 13.15
CA LYS A 202 -2.59 4.92 12.13
C LYS A 202 -4.11 5.09 12.17
N GLY A 203 -4.70 5.44 11.04
CA GLY A 203 -6.15 5.63 10.89
C GLY A 203 -6.66 7.02 11.31
N VAL A 204 -5.83 7.87 11.90
CA VAL A 204 -6.16 9.24 12.26
C VAL A 204 -5.60 10.18 11.19
N ARG A 205 -6.47 11.00 10.59
CA ARG A 205 -6.05 11.98 9.57
C ARG A 205 -5.24 13.11 10.20
N LYS A 206 -4.35 13.74 9.43
CA LYS A 206 -3.63 14.94 9.86
C LYS A 206 -4.57 16.10 10.25
N SER A 207 -5.74 16.18 9.63
CA SER A 207 -6.77 17.18 9.92
C SER A 207 -7.70 16.81 11.07
N ALA A 208 -7.56 15.62 11.66
CA ALA A 208 -8.38 15.18 12.78
C ALA A 208 -8.11 16.05 14.02
N ARG A 209 -9.15 16.32 14.79
CA ARG A 209 -9.06 17.05 16.06
C ARG A 209 -9.27 16.08 17.21
N GLN A 210 -8.36 16.10 18.17
CA GLN A 210 -8.53 15.32 19.40
C GLN A 210 -9.56 16.02 20.31
N ILE A 211 -10.59 15.30 20.74
CA ILE A 211 -11.65 15.82 21.60
C ILE A 211 -11.53 15.33 23.04
N SER A 212 -10.91 14.17 23.25
CA SER A 212 -10.49 13.65 24.55
C SER A 212 -9.31 12.70 24.36
N ASP A 213 -8.74 12.18 25.46
CA ASP A 213 -7.63 11.23 25.36
C ASP A 213 -8.02 10.01 24.50
N GLY A 214 -7.21 9.72 23.48
CA GLY A 214 -7.46 8.66 22.50
C GLY A 214 -8.68 8.84 21.57
N VAL A 215 -9.44 9.94 21.66
CA VAL A 215 -10.67 10.13 20.86
C VAL A 215 -10.51 11.31 19.91
N TYR A 216 -10.74 11.04 18.63
CA TYR A 216 -10.56 11.99 17.54
C TYR A 216 -11.86 12.18 16.75
N THR A 217 -12.12 13.42 16.34
CA THR A 217 -13.13 13.76 15.34
C THR A 217 -12.45 14.16 14.04
N GLN A 218 -13.00 13.72 12.90
CA GLN A 218 -12.45 14.04 11.59
C GLN A 218 -13.55 14.03 10.53
N GLU A 219 -13.36 14.82 9.47
CA GLU A 219 -14.23 14.75 8.29
C GLU A 219 -14.13 13.38 7.62
N GLN A 220 -15.30 12.78 7.37
CA GLN A 220 -15.43 11.57 6.60
C GLN A 220 -15.68 11.95 5.14
N TRP A 221 -14.91 11.34 4.24
CA TRP A 221 -15.14 11.42 2.80
C TRP A 221 -15.27 9.98 2.30
N PRO A 222 -16.49 9.45 2.18
CA PRO A 222 -16.66 8.06 1.77
C PRO A 222 -16.22 7.90 0.31
N SER A 223 -15.37 6.91 0.03
CA SER A 223 -15.14 6.48 -1.34
C SER A 223 -16.42 5.86 -1.90
N PHE A 224 -16.55 5.72 -3.22
CA PHE A 224 -17.70 5.04 -3.81
C PHE A 224 -17.98 3.69 -3.15
N LYS A 225 -16.95 2.85 -2.95
CA LYS A 225 -17.06 1.58 -2.21
C LYS A 225 -17.42 1.77 -0.72
N GLY A 226 -16.96 2.86 -0.11
CA GLY A 226 -17.30 3.22 1.27
C GLY A 226 -18.76 3.61 1.44
N ILE A 227 -19.38 4.23 0.43
CA ILE A 227 -20.81 4.58 0.42
C ILE A 227 -21.66 3.31 0.53
N PHE A 228 -21.35 2.25 -0.22
CA PHE A 228 -22.09 0.98 -0.09
C PHE A 228 -21.95 0.33 1.29
N LYS A 229 -20.95 0.70 2.09
CA LYS A 229 -20.80 0.18 3.46
C LYS A 229 -21.51 1.02 4.51
N SER A 230 -22.10 2.15 4.14
CA SER A 230 -22.97 2.92 5.03
C SER A 230 -24.38 2.33 4.99
N THR A 231 -25.19 2.67 5.99
CA THR A 231 -26.61 2.30 6.04
C THR A 231 -27.47 3.13 5.09
N ASP A 232 -26.93 4.19 4.51
CA ASP A 232 -27.62 5.09 3.59
C ASP A 232 -26.64 5.58 2.51
N ALA A 233 -26.72 4.93 1.34
CA ALA A 233 -25.87 5.26 0.20
C ALA A 233 -26.15 6.65 -0.41
N ASN A 234 -27.28 7.27 -0.06
CA ASN A 234 -27.67 8.59 -0.56
C ASN A 234 -27.27 9.74 0.36
N ARG A 235 -26.71 9.44 1.54
CA ARG A 235 -26.30 10.46 2.51
C ARG A 235 -24.80 10.63 2.54
N TYR A 236 -24.35 11.79 2.07
CA TYR A 236 -22.99 12.28 2.31
C TYR A 236 -22.90 12.71 3.78
N VAL A 237 -22.08 12.01 4.57
CA VAL A 237 -21.71 12.40 5.95
C VAL A 237 -20.27 12.86 5.94
#